data_AF-G1WEE5-F1
#
_entry.id   AF-G1WEE5-F1
#
_cell.length_a   1.000
_cell.length_b   1.000
_cell.length_c   1.000
_cell.angle_alpha   90.00
_cell.angle_beta   90.00
_cell.angle_gamma   90.00
#
_symmetry.space_group_name_H-M   'P 1'
#
loop_
_entity.id
_entity.type
_entity.pdbx_description
1 polymer ?
#
loop_
_entity_poly.entity_id
_entity_poly.type
_entity_poly.pdbx_seq_one_letter_code
_entity_poly.pdbx_strand_id
1 'polypeptide(L)'
;MLKIDTQVLVTLRYRFDEQISEADILAWLYNFEESDWGTALTLLNQVSFYSETRCANVLEDGLQQIIRAHSGMPIAIYPIGGIGKSGVVMAYHFKKIIGRFSHISWSFVDNNFSYSDRPYLVVLLDDFLGSGGSACKLLEQITSNIPQGSVVACLCVAYMQKAGTLLSVRNVAVYGDVHQPAFVRRHSVFGYPPRMKVVRDFALKYGAYLYPKKQYVKGMDLYIGPLGYANSQSLVCFDHTTPNNTLPILWASKRRSDNGKKWVPLFPRRLFDRIRRDESYERLKYKWISIAQKISQGHINRLFNDFGRESIQLIGLLHGKYHKRSDSYICLLLEITHKQYEQLCENAVQRNLLREDGLLTDEGTRTYTSIRKKEFEARSLVIDMIIKKEYVYIPYKFLGISRD
;
A
#
# COMPACT_ATOMS: atom_id res chain seq x y z
N MET A 1 7.57 -1.91 30.92
CA MET A 1 6.30 -1.18 30.78
C MET A 1 6.37 -0.41 29.48
N LEU A 2 5.42 -0.60 28.55
CA LEU A 2 5.37 0.20 27.32
C LEU A 2 5.14 1.67 27.72
N LYS A 3 6.08 2.58 27.39
CA LYS A 3 5.95 4.03 27.63
C LYS A 3 5.03 4.73 26.62
N ILE A 4 4.40 3.97 25.74
CA ILE A 4 3.48 4.47 24.72
C ILE A 4 2.08 4.08 25.14
N ASP A 5 1.19 5.06 25.13
CA ASP A 5 -0.25 4.85 25.31
C ASP A 5 -0.78 3.93 24.20
N THR A 6 -1.32 2.78 24.60
CA THR A 6 -1.89 1.78 23.68
C THR A 6 -3.07 2.35 22.89
N GLN A 7 -3.79 3.33 23.45
CA GLN A 7 -4.91 3.98 22.77
C GLN A 7 -4.45 4.78 21.53
N VAL A 8 -3.24 5.34 21.57
CA VAL A 8 -2.64 6.01 20.40
C VAL A 8 -2.34 5.01 19.29
N LEU A 9 -1.84 3.82 19.64
CA LEU A 9 -1.55 2.77 18.65
C LEU A 9 -2.82 2.26 17.97
N VAL A 10 -3.88 2.04 18.76
CA VAL A 10 -5.21 1.66 18.26
C VAL A 10 -5.78 2.73 17.33
N THR A 11 -5.72 4.00 17.73
CA THR A 11 -6.20 5.13 16.91
C THR A 11 -5.47 5.20 15.57
N LEU A 12 -4.14 5.05 15.59
CA LEU A 12 -3.33 5.06 14.37
C LEU A 12 -3.65 3.87 13.47
N ARG A 13 -3.82 2.66 14.03
CA ARG A 13 -4.26 1.48 13.27
C ARG A 13 -5.56 1.77 12.51
N TYR A 14 -6.57 2.35 13.17
CA TYR A 14 -7.83 2.69 12.51
C TYR A 14 -7.67 3.78 11.46
N ARG A 15 -6.83 4.79 11.70
CA ARG A 15 -6.53 5.85 10.73
C ARG A 15 -5.92 5.32 9.43
N PHE A 16 -5.24 4.18 9.50
CA PHE A 16 -4.62 3.53 8.34
C PHE A 16 -5.44 2.34 7.82
N ASP A 17 -6.76 2.39 8.00
CA ASP A 17 -7.72 1.38 7.53
C ASP A 17 -7.35 -0.05 7.93
N GLU A 18 -6.72 -0.20 9.10
CA GLU A 18 -6.21 -1.46 9.64
C GLU A 18 -5.16 -2.18 8.77
N GLN A 19 -4.55 -1.47 7.81
CA GLN A 19 -3.47 -2.02 6.97
C GLN A 19 -2.16 -2.23 7.74
N ILE A 20 -2.03 -1.63 8.91
CA ILE A 20 -0.90 -1.86 9.80
C ILE A 20 -1.40 -2.30 11.17
N SER A 21 -0.62 -3.14 11.84
CA SER A 21 -0.88 -3.54 13.22
C SER A 21 -0.19 -2.61 14.21
N GLU A 22 -0.59 -2.67 15.48
CA GLU A 22 0.10 -1.98 16.57
C GLU A 22 1.56 -2.47 16.69
N ALA A 23 1.81 -3.75 16.41
CA ALA A 23 3.15 -4.33 16.38
C ALA A 23 4.00 -3.72 15.25
N ASP A 24 3.42 -3.41 14.09
CA ASP A 24 4.13 -2.72 13.00
C ASP A 24 4.54 -1.30 13.41
N ILE A 25 3.64 -0.58 14.10
CA ILE A 25 3.93 0.75 14.62
C ILE A 25 5.07 0.69 15.64
N LEU A 26 5.01 -0.26 16.59
CA LEU A 26 6.07 -0.47 17.57
C LEU A 26 7.40 -0.83 16.91
N ALA A 27 7.40 -1.76 15.95
CA ALA A 27 8.59 -2.16 15.21
C ALA A 27 9.19 -0.98 14.43
N TRP A 28 8.35 -0.09 13.89
CA TRP A 28 8.80 1.15 13.26
C TRP A 28 9.36 2.14 14.28
N LEU A 29 8.77 2.27 15.48
CA LEU A 29 9.27 3.15 16.53
C LEU A 29 10.66 2.73 17.05
N TYR A 30 10.95 1.44 17.08
CA TYR A 30 12.29 0.92 17.42
C TYR A 30 13.39 1.28 16.42
N ASN A 31 13.06 1.92 15.29
CA ASN A 31 14.08 2.57 14.46
C ASN A 31 14.66 3.84 15.11
N PHE A 32 13.95 4.45 16.05
CA PHE A 32 14.29 5.73 16.66
C PHE A 32 14.79 5.56 18.10
N GLU A 33 15.50 6.58 18.58
CA GLU A 33 15.75 6.74 20.02
C GLU A 33 14.43 6.91 20.77
N GLU A 34 14.37 6.38 21.99
CA GLU A 34 13.14 6.38 22.80
C GLU A 34 12.63 7.79 23.10
N SER A 35 13.53 8.76 23.26
CA SER A 35 13.18 10.18 23.43
C SER A 35 12.48 10.79 22.22
N ASP A 36 12.66 10.21 21.03
CA ASP A 36 12.08 10.70 19.78
C ASP A 36 10.71 10.07 19.45
N TRP A 37 10.24 9.09 20.24
CA TRP A 37 9.00 8.36 19.96
C TRP A 37 7.76 9.27 19.92
N GLY A 38 7.67 10.26 20.81
CA GLY A 38 6.56 11.22 20.80
C GLY A 38 6.51 12.07 19.52
N THR A 39 7.68 12.45 19.00
CA THR A 39 7.80 13.20 17.74
C THR A 39 7.47 12.31 16.54
N ALA A 40 7.91 11.04 16.58
CA ALA A 40 7.59 10.04 15.57
C ALA A 40 6.07 9.80 15.45
N LEU A 41 5.39 9.66 16.59
CA LEU A 41 3.92 9.53 16.65
C LEU A 41 3.20 10.80 16.19
N THR A 42 3.71 11.99 16.54
CA THR A 42 3.19 13.26 16.05
C THR A 42 3.27 13.35 14.52
N LEU A 43 4.39 12.92 13.93
CA LEU A 43 4.59 12.85 12.49
C LEU A 43 3.61 11.84 11.86
N LEU A 44 3.54 10.64 12.43
CA LEU A 44 2.73 9.55 11.91
C LEU A 44 1.24 9.91 11.90
N ASN A 45 0.76 10.65 12.90
CA ASN A 45 -0.63 11.13 12.96
C ASN A 45 -1.00 12.09 11.81
N GLN A 46 -0.03 12.68 11.11
CA GLN A 46 -0.26 13.53 9.94
C GLN A 46 -0.11 12.81 8.60
N VAL A 47 0.19 11.51 8.61
CA VAL A 47 0.23 10.69 7.38
C VAL A 47 -1.18 10.48 6.85
N SER A 48 -1.34 10.72 5.55
CA SER A 48 -2.55 10.39 4.79
C SER A 48 -2.31 9.07 4.09
N PHE A 49 -2.98 8.04 4.58
CA PHE A 49 -2.97 6.73 3.97
C PHE A 49 -4.19 6.55 3.06
N TYR A 50 -3.94 6.01 1.87
CA TYR A 50 -4.95 5.70 0.86
C TYR A 50 -5.02 4.19 0.68
N SER A 51 -6.03 3.59 1.32
CA SER A 51 -6.46 2.22 1.03
C SER A 51 -7.06 2.12 -0.36
N GLU A 52 -7.24 0.90 -0.85
CA GLU A 52 -7.90 0.63 -2.13
C GLU A 52 -9.28 1.30 -2.23
N THR A 53 -10.09 1.19 -1.17
CA THR A 53 -11.41 1.83 -1.08
C THR A 53 -11.30 3.36 -1.15
N ARG A 54 -10.37 3.95 -0.40
CA ARG A 54 -10.18 5.41 -0.43
C ARG A 54 -9.69 5.91 -1.79
N CYS A 55 -8.78 5.17 -2.44
CA CYS A 55 -8.35 5.45 -3.80
C CYS A 55 -9.55 5.46 -4.77
N ALA A 56 -10.38 4.42 -4.72
CA ALA A 56 -11.54 4.30 -5.59
C ALA A 56 -12.53 5.47 -5.40
N ASN A 57 -12.83 5.84 -4.16
CA ASN A 57 -13.73 6.96 -3.85
C ASN A 57 -13.21 8.29 -4.42
N VAL A 58 -11.92 8.61 -4.20
CA VAL A 58 -11.34 9.86 -4.70
C VAL A 58 -11.32 9.92 -6.23
N LEU A 59 -11.00 8.79 -6.89
CA LEU A 59 -11.04 8.72 -8.34
C LEU A 59 -12.47 8.83 -8.88
N GLU A 60 -13.45 8.24 -8.21
CA GLU A 60 -14.85 8.34 -8.59
C GLU A 60 -15.37 9.77 -8.46
N ASP A 61 -15.10 10.43 -7.34
CA ASP A 61 -15.49 11.82 -7.12
C ASP A 61 -14.83 12.77 -8.13
N GLY A 62 -13.54 12.55 -8.43
CA GLY A 62 -12.80 13.33 -9.42
C GLY A 62 -13.33 13.11 -10.84
N LEU A 63 -13.61 11.86 -11.23
CA LEU A 63 -14.18 11.54 -12.54
C LEU A 63 -15.59 12.11 -12.70
N GLN A 64 -16.43 12.05 -11.66
CA GLN A 64 -17.75 12.68 -11.67
C GLN A 64 -17.66 14.19 -11.90
N GLN A 65 -16.71 14.88 -11.26
CA GLN A 65 -16.50 16.30 -11.47
C GLN A 65 -16.04 16.62 -12.91
N ILE A 66 -15.10 15.84 -13.44
CA ILE A 66 -14.62 15.97 -14.82
C ILE A 66 -15.77 15.82 -15.83
N ILE A 67 -16.59 14.78 -15.67
CA ILE A 67 -17.73 14.49 -16.57
C ILE A 67 -18.77 15.61 -16.49
N ARG A 68 -19.08 16.10 -15.28
CA ARG A 68 -20.03 17.21 -15.09
C ARG A 68 -19.54 18.51 -15.71
N ALA A 69 -18.24 18.79 -15.64
CA ALA A 69 -17.64 19.99 -16.23
C ALA A 69 -17.53 19.92 -17.77
N HIS A 70 -17.43 18.71 -18.33
CA HIS A 70 -17.13 18.49 -19.76
C HIS A 70 -18.05 17.43 -20.38
N SER A 71 -19.36 17.65 -20.29
CA SER A 71 -20.37 16.72 -20.82
C SER A 71 -20.35 16.62 -22.35
N GLY A 72 -20.61 15.42 -22.88
CA GLY A 72 -20.84 15.21 -24.32
C GLY A 72 -19.58 14.92 -25.16
N MET A 73 -18.39 14.91 -24.56
CA MET A 73 -17.15 14.53 -25.22
C MET A 73 -16.79 13.06 -24.96
N PRO A 74 -16.27 12.32 -25.96
CA PRO A 74 -15.64 11.03 -25.72
C PRO A 74 -14.38 11.21 -24.87
N ILE A 75 -14.09 10.24 -24.01
CA ILE A 75 -12.96 10.29 -23.06
C ILE A 75 -11.78 9.47 -23.60
N ALA A 76 -10.62 10.11 -23.72
CA ALA A 76 -9.35 9.46 -24.04
C ALA A 76 -8.46 9.44 -22.79
N ILE A 77 -8.15 8.26 -22.25
CA ILE A 77 -7.46 8.11 -20.97
C ILE A 77 -6.01 7.71 -21.20
N TYR A 78 -5.08 8.55 -20.74
CA TYR A 78 -3.64 8.33 -20.80
C TYR A 78 -3.08 8.00 -19.41
N PRO A 79 -2.72 6.74 -19.13
CA PRO A 79 -2.02 6.38 -17.90
C PRO A 79 -0.61 6.99 -17.88
N ILE A 80 -0.31 7.79 -16.85
CA ILE A 80 1.02 8.37 -16.66
C ILE A 80 2.02 7.25 -16.35
N GLY A 81 3.11 7.20 -17.13
CA GLY A 81 4.16 6.19 -16.97
C GLY A 81 3.97 4.90 -17.78
N GLY A 82 2.89 4.80 -18.56
CA GLY A 82 2.59 3.71 -19.49
C GLY A 82 1.86 2.52 -18.88
N ILE A 83 1.39 1.61 -19.75
CA ILE A 83 0.73 0.35 -19.37
C ILE A 83 1.79 -0.55 -18.69
N GLY A 84 1.59 -0.91 -17.41
CA GLY A 84 2.48 -1.82 -16.65
C GLY A 84 3.12 -1.29 -15.35
N LYS A 85 2.88 -0.02 -14.95
CA LYS A 85 3.32 0.55 -13.65
C LYS A 85 2.13 0.75 -12.69
N SER A 86 2.09 1.86 -11.92
CA SER A 86 0.92 2.28 -11.12
C SER A 86 -0.35 2.37 -11.99
N GLY A 87 -0.18 2.64 -13.28
CA GLY A 87 -1.25 2.69 -14.27
C GLY A 87 -2.11 1.42 -14.37
N VAL A 88 -1.64 0.22 -14.01
CA VAL A 88 -2.47 -1.01 -14.08
C VAL A 88 -3.51 -1.03 -12.95
N VAL A 89 -3.09 -0.71 -11.73
CA VAL A 89 -3.98 -0.64 -10.56
C VAL A 89 -4.99 0.49 -10.76
N MET A 90 -4.53 1.65 -11.24
CA MET A 90 -5.41 2.80 -11.51
C MET A 90 -6.35 2.53 -12.69
N ALA A 91 -5.90 1.86 -13.75
CA ALA A 91 -6.75 1.49 -14.88
C ALA A 91 -7.83 0.50 -14.47
N TYR A 92 -7.53 -0.44 -13.55
CA TYR A 92 -8.52 -1.35 -12.98
C TYR A 92 -9.62 -0.58 -12.23
N HIS A 93 -9.25 0.30 -11.30
CA HIS A 93 -10.21 1.13 -10.58
C HIS A 93 -11.03 1.99 -11.53
N PHE A 94 -10.36 2.65 -12.48
CA PHE A 94 -11.04 3.47 -13.48
C PHE A 94 -12.04 2.66 -14.29
N LYS A 95 -11.68 1.47 -14.78
CA LYS A 95 -12.58 0.59 -15.56
C LYS A 95 -13.84 0.23 -14.78
N LYS A 96 -13.71 -0.05 -13.47
CA LYS A 96 -14.84 -0.36 -12.59
C LYS A 96 -15.76 0.85 -12.40
N ILE A 97 -15.20 2.05 -12.26
CA ILE A 97 -15.94 3.29 -12.04
C ILE A 97 -16.61 3.75 -13.34
N ILE A 98 -15.88 3.82 -14.45
CA ILE A 98 -16.39 4.30 -15.74
C ILE A 98 -17.52 3.42 -16.29
N GLY A 99 -17.56 2.13 -15.93
CA GLY A 99 -18.66 1.23 -16.28
C GLY A 99 -20.03 1.71 -15.79
N ARG A 100 -20.07 2.53 -14.72
CA ARG A 100 -21.30 3.18 -14.24
C ARG A 100 -21.78 4.32 -15.16
N PHE A 101 -20.92 4.80 -16.05
CA PHE A 101 -21.18 5.85 -17.03
C PHE A 101 -21.31 5.24 -18.44
N SER A 102 -22.15 4.23 -18.59
CA SER A 102 -22.31 3.44 -19.83
C SER A 102 -22.70 4.25 -21.08
N HIS A 103 -23.24 5.45 -20.89
CA HIS A 103 -23.60 6.38 -21.95
C HIS A 103 -22.40 7.17 -22.53
N ILE A 104 -21.23 7.10 -21.89
CA ILE A 104 -20.04 7.84 -22.30
C ILE A 104 -19.10 6.92 -23.07
N SER A 105 -18.73 7.32 -24.28
CA SER A 105 -17.69 6.64 -25.05
C SER A 105 -16.33 6.94 -24.43
N TRP A 106 -15.55 5.90 -24.11
CA TRP A 106 -14.22 6.05 -23.52
C TRP A 106 -13.24 5.02 -24.08
N SER A 107 -11.95 5.33 -24.02
CA SER A 107 -10.88 4.40 -24.40
C SER A 107 -9.61 4.66 -23.58
N PHE A 108 -8.92 3.59 -23.18
CA PHE A 108 -7.52 3.68 -22.79
C PHE A 108 -6.68 3.83 -24.05
N VAL A 109 -5.76 4.80 -24.03
CA VAL A 109 -5.01 5.19 -25.20
C VAL A 109 -3.52 5.33 -24.87
N ASP A 110 -2.70 5.25 -25.90
CA ASP A 110 -1.27 5.51 -25.84
C ASP A 110 -0.89 6.64 -26.82
N ASN A 111 0.40 6.97 -26.91
CA ASN A 111 0.88 8.06 -27.76
C ASN A 111 0.60 7.85 -29.27
N ASN A 112 0.27 6.63 -29.70
CA ASN A 112 -0.03 6.29 -31.09
C ASN A 112 -1.54 6.29 -31.40
N PHE A 113 -2.37 6.69 -30.43
CA PHE A 113 -3.81 6.73 -30.62
C PHE A 113 -4.22 7.72 -31.72
N SER A 114 -4.99 7.23 -32.67
CA SER A 114 -5.57 8.05 -33.74
C SER A 114 -6.91 8.60 -33.30
N TYR A 115 -6.97 9.91 -33.13
CA TYR A 115 -8.22 10.60 -32.80
C TYR A 115 -9.12 10.69 -34.03
N SER A 116 -10.44 10.56 -33.82
CA SER A 116 -11.40 11.01 -34.82
C SER A 116 -11.43 12.54 -34.90
N ASP A 117 -11.90 13.10 -36.01
CA ASP A 117 -12.03 14.55 -36.22
C ASP A 117 -13.20 15.14 -35.40
N ARG A 118 -13.05 15.12 -34.08
CA ARG A 118 -13.98 15.70 -33.09
C ARG A 118 -13.24 16.01 -31.79
N PRO A 119 -13.75 16.92 -30.95
CA PRO A 119 -13.17 17.18 -29.62
C PRO A 119 -13.22 15.96 -28.69
N TYR A 120 -12.19 15.82 -27.86
CA TYR A 120 -12.11 14.79 -26.81
C TYR A 120 -11.91 15.42 -25.43
N LEU A 121 -12.34 14.68 -24.41
CA LEU A 121 -11.90 14.89 -23.04
C LEU A 121 -10.71 13.99 -22.77
N VAL A 122 -9.51 14.56 -22.75
CA VAL A 122 -8.25 13.85 -22.53
C VAL A 122 -7.94 13.83 -21.04
N VAL A 123 -7.93 12.64 -20.44
CA VAL A 123 -7.70 12.45 -19.00
C VAL A 123 -6.34 11.81 -18.77
N LEU A 124 -5.42 12.55 -18.15
CA LEU A 124 -4.14 12.03 -17.67
C LEU A 124 -4.35 11.36 -16.31
N LEU A 125 -4.11 10.05 -16.22
CA LEU A 125 -4.42 9.24 -15.03
C LEU A 125 -3.14 8.80 -14.29
N ASP A 126 -3.05 9.05 -12.99
CA ASP A 126 -1.98 8.54 -12.11
C ASP A 126 -2.49 8.25 -10.70
N ASP A 127 -1.69 7.59 -9.86
CA ASP A 127 -1.99 7.47 -8.43
C ASP A 127 -1.55 8.73 -7.66
N PHE A 128 -0.35 9.25 -7.95
CA PHE A 128 0.25 10.35 -7.21
C PHE A 128 1.05 11.33 -8.06
N LEU A 129 0.65 12.61 -8.04
CA LEU A 129 1.40 13.68 -8.69
C LEU A 129 2.29 14.43 -7.70
N GLY A 130 3.57 14.06 -7.67
CA GLY A 130 4.56 14.69 -6.80
C GLY A 130 4.99 16.09 -7.26
N SER A 131 5.78 16.18 -8.33
CA SER A 131 6.22 17.47 -8.90
C SER A 131 5.39 17.94 -10.09
N GLY A 132 4.58 17.06 -10.68
CA GLY A 132 3.86 17.27 -11.94
C GLY A 132 4.72 17.08 -13.21
N GLY A 133 6.01 16.80 -13.06
CA GLY A 133 6.94 16.69 -14.20
C GLY A 133 6.60 15.57 -15.18
N SER A 134 6.19 14.39 -14.69
CA SER A 134 5.78 13.27 -15.54
C SER A 134 4.52 13.59 -16.36
N ALA A 135 3.54 14.25 -15.74
CA ALA A 135 2.32 14.69 -16.41
C ALA A 135 2.62 15.76 -17.48
N CYS A 136 3.51 16.72 -17.20
CA CYS A 136 3.93 17.72 -18.18
C CYS A 136 4.63 17.10 -19.38
N LYS A 137 5.55 16.15 -19.15
CA LYS A 137 6.23 15.43 -20.23
C LYS A 137 5.25 14.68 -21.12
N LEU A 138 4.26 14.01 -20.52
CA LEU A 138 3.23 13.30 -21.27
C LEU A 138 2.36 14.28 -22.07
N LEU A 139 1.93 15.39 -21.45
CA LEU A 139 1.18 16.44 -22.12
C LEU A 139 1.94 16.98 -23.34
N GLU A 140 3.22 17.30 -23.19
CA GLU A 140 4.09 17.78 -24.28
C GLU A 140 4.19 16.76 -25.43
N GLN A 141 4.17 15.46 -25.13
CA GLN A 141 4.21 14.40 -26.15
C GLN A 141 2.92 14.26 -26.95
N ILE A 142 1.76 14.51 -26.32
CA ILE A 142 0.45 14.24 -26.94
C ILE A 142 -0.22 15.49 -27.50
N THR A 143 0.17 16.69 -27.07
CA THR A 143 -0.52 17.95 -27.40
C THR A 143 -0.68 18.17 -28.90
N SER A 144 0.31 17.80 -29.71
CA SER A 144 0.25 17.96 -31.18
C SER A 144 -0.82 17.10 -31.84
N ASN A 145 -1.20 15.99 -31.21
CA ASN A 145 -2.13 15.00 -31.76
C ASN A 145 -3.56 15.19 -31.26
N ILE A 146 -3.77 16.06 -30.27
CA ILE A 146 -5.09 16.30 -29.69
C ILE A 146 -5.91 17.21 -30.62
N PRO A 147 -7.13 16.81 -31.03
CA PRO A 147 -7.99 17.63 -31.88
C PRO A 147 -8.32 18.99 -31.26
N GLN A 148 -8.50 20.01 -32.11
CA GLN A 148 -8.89 21.35 -31.66
C GLN A 148 -10.21 21.32 -30.88
N GLY A 149 -10.29 22.12 -29.81
CA GLY A 149 -11.48 22.19 -28.94
C GLY A 149 -11.54 21.07 -27.89
N SER A 150 -10.59 20.13 -27.90
CA SER A 150 -10.46 19.13 -26.82
C SER A 150 -10.04 19.79 -25.50
N VAL A 151 -10.41 19.14 -24.40
CA VAL A 151 -10.07 19.57 -23.04
C VAL A 151 -9.13 18.55 -22.41
N VAL A 152 -8.10 19.03 -21.71
CA VAL A 152 -7.19 18.16 -20.96
C VAL A 152 -7.41 18.34 -19.47
N ALA A 153 -7.63 17.23 -18.77
CA ALA A 153 -7.74 17.16 -17.33
C ALA A 153 -6.76 16.11 -16.78
N CYS A 154 -6.33 16.27 -15.54
CA CYS A 154 -5.55 15.27 -14.83
C CYS A 154 -6.37 14.70 -13.67
N LEU A 155 -6.50 13.38 -13.62
CA LEU A 155 -7.18 12.65 -12.56
C LEU A 155 -6.15 11.84 -11.78
N CYS A 156 -6.11 12.03 -10.46
CA CYS A 156 -5.24 11.27 -9.59
C CYS A 156 -5.87 11.06 -8.20
N VAL A 157 -5.33 10.13 -7.42
CA VAL A 157 -5.79 9.96 -6.03
C VAL A 157 -5.28 11.11 -5.15
N ALA A 158 -4.00 11.44 -5.26
CA ALA A 158 -3.43 12.55 -4.49
C ALA A 158 -2.38 13.32 -5.28
N TYR A 159 -2.26 14.62 -5.02
CA TYR A 159 -1.23 15.45 -5.62
C TYR A 159 -0.69 16.50 -4.66
N MET A 160 0.58 16.87 -4.85
CA MET A 160 1.14 18.02 -4.14
C MET A 160 0.67 19.32 -4.81
N GLN A 161 0.38 20.37 -4.03
CA GLN A 161 -0.05 21.67 -4.56
C GLN A 161 0.87 22.20 -5.66
N LYS A 162 2.17 21.95 -5.56
CA LYS A 162 3.16 22.32 -6.59
C LYS A 162 2.83 21.71 -7.96
N ALA A 163 2.44 20.44 -8.01
CA ALA A 163 2.04 19.78 -9.25
C ALA A 163 0.76 20.40 -9.81
N GLY A 164 -0.25 20.67 -8.95
CA GLY A 164 -1.49 21.34 -9.35
C GLY A 164 -1.24 22.74 -9.94
N THR A 165 -0.37 23.53 -9.31
CA THR A 165 0.00 24.87 -9.80
C THR A 165 0.71 24.79 -11.15
N LEU A 166 1.64 23.84 -11.32
CA LEU A 166 2.38 23.65 -12.56
C LEU A 166 1.48 23.27 -13.75
N LEU A 167 0.48 22.43 -13.50
CA LEU A 167 -0.50 21.98 -14.50
C LEU A 167 -1.54 23.05 -14.80
N SER A 168 -1.97 23.81 -13.79
CA SER A 168 -2.91 24.93 -13.96
C SER A 168 -2.37 26.01 -14.90
N VAL A 169 -1.07 26.33 -14.85
CA VAL A 169 -0.42 27.26 -15.80
C VAL A 169 -0.48 26.76 -17.25
N ARG A 170 -0.70 25.46 -17.46
CA ARG A 170 -0.88 24.83 -18.78
C ARG A 170 -2.34 24.57 -19.13
N ASN A 171 -3.28 25.23 -18.43
CA ASN A 171 -4.73 25.03 -18.57
C ASN A 171 -5.19 23.59 -18.33
N VAL A 172 -4.48 22.83 -17.48
CA VAL A 172 -4.87 21.48 -17.07
C VAL A 172 -5.40 21.52 -15.64
N ALA A 173 -6.69 21.26 -15.48
CA ALA A 173 -7.30 21.08 -14.16
C ALA A 173 -6.90 19.73 -13.55
N VAL A 174 -6.62 19.72 -12.25
CA VAL A 174 -6.22 18.51 -11.51
C VAL A 174 -7.30 18.14 -10.51
N TYR A 175 -7.75 16.89 -10.58
CA TYR A 175 -8.77 16.31 -9.72
C TYR A 175 -8.13 15.23 -8.85
N GLY A 176 -8.32 15.33 -7.54
CA GLY A 176 -7.74 14.46 -6.52
C GLY A 176 -7.56 15.19 -5.18
N ASP A 177 -7.05 14.49 -4.17
CA ASP A 177 -6.76 15.11 -2.88
C ASP A 177 -5.49 15.97 -2.96
N VAL A 178 -5.60 17.26 -2.63
CA VAL A 178 -4.47 18.19 -2.59
C VAL A 178 -3.69 18.08 -1.28
N HIS A 179 -2.36 18.04 -1.38
CA HIS A 179 -1.43 17.98 -0.25
C HIS A 179 -0.40 19.09 -0.30
N GLN A 180 -0.02 19.58 0.87
CA GLN A 180 1.04 20.57 1.06
C GLN A 180 2.33 19.89 1.51
N PRO A 181 3.52 20.46 1.22
CA PRO A 181 4.75 19.99 1.83
C PRO A 181 4.64 20.08 3.36
N ALA A 182 5.05 19.03 4.08
CA ALA A 182 4.78 18.93 5.51
C ALA A 182 5.46 20.04 6.35
N PHE A 183 6.62 20.55 5.92
CA PHE A 183 7.46 21.45 6.70
C PHE A 183 7.56 22.85 6.07
N VAL A 184 6.41 23.49 5.89
CA VAL A 184 6.28 24.88 5.41
C VAL A 184 5.97 25.85 6.55
N ARG A 185 6.42 27.11 6.42
CA ARG A 185 6.18 28.13 7.47
C ARG A 185 4.70 28.46 7.67
N ARG A 186 3.92 28.44 6.59
CA ARG A 186 2.48 28.70 6.58
C ARG A 186 1.76 27.44 6.11
N HIS A 187 0.65 27.08 6.75
CA HIS A 187 -0.17 25.92 6.40
C HIS A 187 0.53 24.55 6.57
N SER A 188 1.56 24.47 7.41
CA SER A 188 2.09 23.15 7.80
C SER A 188 1.02 22.39 8.58
N VAL A 189 0.92 21.09 8.30
CA VAL A 189 0.10 20.13 9.05
C VAL A 189 0.49 20.03 10.53
N PHE A 190 1.66 20.51 10.90
CA PHE A 190 2.14 20.56 12.29
C PHE A 190 1.86 21.91 13.00
N GLY A 191 1.19 22.84 12.32
CA GLY A 191 0.76 24.12 12.88
C GLY A 191 1.93 25.07 13.21
N TYR A 192 2.03 25.45 14.48
CA TYR A 192 2.95 26.48 14.98
C TYR A 192 4.43 26.21 14.58
N PRO A 193 5.18 27.18 14.02
CA PRO A 193 6.49 26.92 13.42
C PRO A 193 7.55 26.26 14.33
N PRO A 194 7.68 26.61 15.63
CA PRO A 194 8.55 25.87 16.55
C PRO A 194 8.19 24.39 16.69
N ARG A 195 6.89 24.05 16.77
CA ARG A 195 6.43 22.65 16.83
C ARG A 195 6.76 21.92 15.52
N MET A 196 6.48 22.56 14.38
CA MET A 196 6.84 22.02 13.06
C MET A 196 8.35 21.79 12.94
N LYS A 197 9.18 22.72 13.43
CA LYS A 197 10.64 22.63 13.38
C LYS A 197 11.15 21.39 14.11
N VAL A 198 10.61 21.08 15.29
CA VAL A 198 10.96 19.85 16.03
C VAL A 198 10.69 18.60 15.19
N VAL A 199 9.50 18.50 14.57
CA VAL A 199 9.14 17.35 13.73
C VAL A 199 9.99 17.28 12.46
N ARG A 200 10.30 18.43 11.85
CA ARG A 200 11.17 18.52 10.68
C ARG A 200 12.58 18.07 11.00
N ASP A 201 13.14 18.54 12.10
CA ASP A 201 14.52 18.25 12.49
C ASP A 201 14.65 16.76 12.87
N PHE A 202 13.61 16.17 13.49
CA PHE A 202 13.45 14.72 13.64
C PHE A 202 13.47 13.98 12.28
N ALA A 203 12.62 14.40 11.34
CA ALA A 203 12.55 13.77 10.02
C ALA A 203 13.87 13.90 9.25
N LEU A 204 14.57 15.03 9.38
CA LEU A 204 15.89 15.27 8.80
C LEU A 204 16.96 14.36 9.41
N LYS A 205 17.01 14.24 10.75
CA LYS A 205 17.96 13.38 11.47
C LYS A 205 17.91 11.95 10.95
N TYR A 206 16.75 11.32 11.04
CA TYR A 206 16.59 9.91 10.65
C TYR A 206 16.53 9.71 9.14
N GLY A 207 15.98 10.67 8.40
CA GLY A 207 15.99 10.65 6.95
C GLY A 207 17.41 10.68 6.38
N ALA A 208 18.34 11.42 7.01
CA ALA A 208 19.73 11.50 6.58
C ALA A 208 20.50 10.18 6.77
N TYR A 209 20.15 9.38 7.78
CA TYR A 209 20.72 8.04 7.95
C TYR A 209 20.33 7.07 6.82
N LEU A 210 19.24 7.36 6.11
CA LEU A 210 18.75 6.53 5.01
C LEU A 210 19.16 7.11 3.65
N TYR A 211 18.94 8.41 3.47
CA TYR A 211 19.20 9.15 2.25
C TYR A 211 19.88 10.46 2.62
N PRO A 212 21.23 10.51 2.66
CA PRO A 212 21.96 11.69 3.10
C PRO A 212 21.67 12.87 2.18
N LYS A 213 21.70 14.08 2.75
CA LYS A 213 21.58 15.31 1.98
C LYS A 213 22.77 15.42 1.04
N LYS A 214 22.50 15.59 -0.25
CA LYS A 214 23.52 15.91 -1.25
C LYS A 214 23.34 17.36 -1.67
N GLN A 215 24.44 18.05 -1.94
CA GLN A 215 24.36 19.36 -2.57
C GLN A 215 23.84 19.17 -4.00
N TYR A 216 22.80 19.92 -4.37
CA TYR A 216 22.31 19.89 -5.75
C TYR A 216 23.38 20.50 -6.66
N VAL A 217 23.75 19.76 -7.71
CA VAL A 217 24.64 20.23 -8.77
C VAL A 217 23.81 20.36 -10.04
N LYS A 218 24.00 21.45 -10.80
CA LYS A 218 23.31 21.67 -12.08
C LYS A 218 23.62 20.50 -13.02
N GLY A 219 22.59 19.83 -13.52
CA GLY A 219 22.71 18.60 -14.34
C GLY A 219 22.58 17.29 -13.55
N MET A 220 22.49 17.34 -12.22
CA MET A 220 22.20 16.16 -11.40
C MET A 220 20.72 15.78 -11.53
N ASP A 221 20.45 14.49 -11.75
CA ASP A 221 19.11 13.94 -11.59
C ASP A 221 18.57 14.24 -10.20
N LEU A 222 17.29 14.58 -10.13
CA LEU A 222 16.61 14.85 -8.85
C LEU A 222 16.83 13.65 -7.90
N TYR A 223 17.54 13.90 -6.81
CA TYR A 223 17.91 12.87 -5.86
C TYR A 223 16.81 12.68 -4.81
N ILE A 224 16.72 11.45 -4.27
CA ILE A 224 15.91 11.18 -3.08
C ILE A 224 16.73 11.64 -1.87
N GLY A 225 16.28 12.70 -1.20
CA GLY A 225 16.93 13.21 0.00
C GLY A 225 16.23 12.78 1.30
N PRO A 226 16.68 13.32 2.45
CA PRO A 226 16.14 13.00 3.77
C PRO A 226 14.63 13.25 3.90
N LEU A 227 14.09 14.15 3.07
CA LEU A 227 12.69 14.57 3.07
C LEU A 227 11.96 14.18 1.77
N GLY A 228 12.45 13.13 1.10
CA GLY A 228 11.87 12.59 -0.12
C GLY A 228 12.43 13.20 -1.40
N TYR A 229 11.97 12.68 -2.53
CA TYR A 229 12.34 13.11 -3.87
C TYR A 229 12.06 14.61 -4.06
N ALA A 230 13.04 15.32 -4.60
CA ALA A 230 12.96 16.76 -4.85
C ALA A 230 12.57 17.60 -3.61
N ASN A 231 12.84 17.09 -2.39
CA ASN A 231 12.42 17.71 -1.13
C ASN A 231 10.91 18.01 -1.09
N SER A 232 10.10 17.07 -1.60
CA SER A 232 8.64 17.24 -1.67
C SER A 232 7.97 17.23 -0.31
N GLN A 233 8.59 16.59 0.70
CA GLN A 233 8.08 16.52 2.07
C GLN A 233 6.65 15.97 2.13
N SER A 234 6.33 15.00 1.26
CA SER A 234 4.99 14.39 1.24
C SER A 234 4.80 13.49 2.47
N LEU A 235 3.55 13.41 2.92
CA LEU A 235 3.08 12.47 3.94
C LEU A 235 2.00 11.54 3.38
N VAL A 236 2.00 11.33 2.06
CA VAL A 236 1.05 10.45 1.36
C VAL A 236 1.63 9.04 1.27
N CYS A 237 0.83 8.04 1.64
CA CYS A 237 1.14 6.62 1.48
C CYS A 237 -0.04 5.90 0.86
N PHE A 238 0.20 4.90 0.00
CA PHE A 238 -0.84 4.02 -0.52
C PHE A 238 -0.63 2.59 -0.04
N ASP A 239 -1.70 1.81 -0.14
CA ASP A 239 -1.63 0.38 0.13
C ASP A 239 -0.76 -0.36 -0.89
N HIS A 240 -0.86 -0.02 -2.17
CA HIS A 240 -0.08 -0.67 -3.23
C HIS A 240 1.37 -0.18 -3.31
N THR A 241 1.65 1.08 -2.98
CA THR A 241 3.03 1.61 -2.95
C THR A 241 3.14 2.89 -2.13
N THR A 242 4.36 3.26 -1.71
CA THR A 242 4.61 4.56 -1.08
C THR A 242 5.45 5.43 -2.03
N PRO A 243 4.98 6.63 -2.43
CA PRO A 243 5.72 7.54 -3.30
C PRO A 243 7.11 7.89 -2.74
N ASN A 244 8.10 8.07 -3.61
CA ASN A 244 9.44 8.46 -3.18
C ASN A 244 9.51 9.94 -2.80
N ASN A 245 8.49 10.73 -3.13
CA ASN A 245 8.24 12.08 -2.60
C ASN A 245 7.94 12.09 -1.10
N THR A 246 7.48 10.96 -0.57
CA THR A 246 7.17 10.77 0.86
C THR A 246 8.44 10.63 1.68
N LEU A 247 8.37 10.97 2.97
CA LEU A 247 9.52 10.88 3.87
C LEU A 247 10.11 9.45 3.89
N PRO A 248 11.43 9.26 3.61
CA PRO A 248 12.05 7.95 3.57
C PRO A 248 11.94 7.14 4.86
N ILE A 249 11.86 7.81 6.02
CA ILE A 249 11.67 7.16 7.32
C ILE A 249 10.38 6.31 7.37
N LEU A 250 9.41 6.58 6.49
CA LEU A 250 8.17 5.81 6.41
C LEU A 250 8.28 4.55 5.53
N TRP A 251 9.12 4.55 4.49
CA TRP A 251 9.04 3.51 3.44
C TRP A 251 10.36 2.83 3.07
N ALA A 252 11.50 3.36 3.48
CA ALA A 252 12.81 2.83 3.06
C ALA A 252 13.10 1.45 3.67
N SER A 253 13.40 0.46 2.85
CA SER A 253 13.86 -0.87 3.29
C SER A 253 15.37 -0.98 3.06
N LYS A 254 16.18 -0.31 3.89
CA LYS A 254 17.66 -0.34 3.78
C LYS A 254 18.36 -0.25 5.12
N ARG A 255 19.66 -0.50 5.14
CA ARG A 255 20.50 -0.30 6.34
C ARG A 255 20.75 1.20 6.54
N ARG A 256 20.73 1.63 7.80
CA ARG A 256 21.10 2.97 8.21
C ARG A 256 22.61 3.17 8.08
N SER A 257 23.03 4.37 7.72
CA SER A 257 24.46 4.70 7.56
C SER A 257 25.20 4.89 8.89
N ASP A 258 24.50 5.24 9.97
CA ASP A 258 25.10 5.56 11.27
C ASP A 258 25.46 4.33 12.11
N ASN A 259 24.66 3.26 12.04
CA ASN A 259 24.86 2.06 12.87
C ASN A 259 24.70 0.74 12.12
N GLY A 260 24.48 0.76 10.80
CA GLY A 260 24.33 -0.43 9.97
C GLY A 260 23.06 -1.26 10.23
N LYS A 261 22.20 -0.89 11.19
CA LYS A 261 20.95 -1.61 11.49
C LYS A 261 19.99 -1.50 10.31
N LYS A 262 19.25 -2.59 10.06
CA LYS A 262 18.21 -2.61 9.01
C LYS A 262 17.03 -1.73 9.46
N TRP A 263 16.64 -0.76 8.63
CA TRP A 263 15.44 0.03 8.85
C TRP A 263 14.18 -0.81 8.64
N VAL A 264 13.21 -0.63 9.54
CA VAL A 264 11.91 -1.31 9.50
C VAL A 264 10.85 -0.28 9.06
N PRO A 265 10.57 -0.11 7.76
CA PRO A 265 9.67 0.93 7.26
C PRO A 265 8.19 0.68 7.56
N LEU A 266 7.40 1.64 8.04
CA LEU A 266 5.98 1.37 8.31
C LEU A 266 5.16 1.06 7.04
N PHE A 267 5.44 1.76 5.94
CA PHE A 267 4.76 1.62 4.65
C PHE A 267 5.78 1.32 3.54
N PRO A 268 6.26 0.07 3.40
CA PRO A 268 7.31 -0.26 2.44
C PRO A 268 6.96 0.16 1.00
N ARG A 269 7.92 0.73 0.27
CA ARG A 269 7.68 1.19 -1.12
C ARG A 269 7.49 0.02 -2.10
N ARG A 270 8.24 -1.06 -1.94
CA ARG A 270 8.14 -2.26 -2.77
C ARG A 270 7.15 -3.23 -2.14
N LEU A 271 6.18 -3.73 -2.92
CA LEU A 271 5.21 -4.73 -2.46
C LEU A 271 5.87 -5.99 -1.90
N PHE A 272 6.98 -6.44 -2.49
CA PHE A 272 7.76 -7.58 -1.97
C PHE A 272 8.26 -7.37 -0.53
N ASP A 273 8.67 -6.14 -0.18
CA ASP A 273 9.09 -5.83 1.20
C ASP A 273 7.91 -5.85 2.18
N ARG A 274 6.67 -5.69 1.69
CA ARG A 274 5.45 -5.83 2.50
C ARG A 274 5.15 -7.30 2.79
N ILE A 275 5.23 -8.16 1.78
CA ILE A 275 5.01 -9.61 1.93
C ILE A 275 6.09 -10.26 2.81
N ARG A 276 7.35 -9.80 2.75
CA ARG A 276 8.39 -10.27 3.67
C ARG A 276 8.05 -10.07 5.16
N ARG A 277 7.17 -9.13 5.50
CA ARG A 277 6.66 -9.01 6.88
C ARG A 277 5.59 -10.02 7.19
N ASP A 278 4.79 -10.33 6.18
CA ASP A 278 3.79 -11.39 6.19
C ASP A 278 4.40 -12.77 5.86
N GLU A 279 5.69 -12.97 6.16
CA GLU A 279 6.35 -14.28 6.20
C GLU A 279 5.57 -15.29 7.09
N SER A 280 4.64 -14.79 7.92
CA SER A 280 3.59 -15.58 8.57
C SER A 280 2.80 -16.45 7.61
N TYR A 281 2.27 -15.91 6.51
CA TYR A 281 1.42 -16.70 5.62
C TYR A 281 2.19 -17.86 5.01
N GLU A 282 3.34 -17.61 4.40
CA GLU A 282 4.15 -18.66 3.77
C GLU A 282 4.60 -19.73 4.77
N ARG A 283 4.96 -19.33 6.00
CA ARG A 283 5.32 -20.28 7.07
C ARG A 283 4.13 -21.03 7.65
N LEU A 284 2.94 -20.43 7.68
CA LEU A 284 1.81 -20.93 8.46
C LEU A 284 0.66 -21.47 7.60
N LYS A 285 0.65 -21.28 6.27
CA LYS A 285 -0.45 -21.74 5.40
C LYS A 285 -0.74 -23.23 5.54
N TYR A 286 0.30 -24.07 5.59
CA TYR A 286 0.16 -25.51 5.81
C TYR A 286 -0.35 -25.84 7.22
N LYS A 287 0.11 -25.09 8.23
CA LYS A 287 -0.39 -25.22 9.61
C LYS A 287 -1.87 -24.85 9.68
N TRP A 288 -2.29 -23.77 9.03
CA TRP A 288 -3.67 -23.32 9.01
C TRP A 288 -4.59 -24.30 8.29
N ILE A 289 -4.15 -24.91 7.19
CA ILE A 289 -4.87 -26.01 6.53
C ILE A 289 -4.99 -27.22 7.46
N SER A 290 -3.90 -27.62 8.13
CA SER A 290 -3.94 -28.73 9.09
C SER A 290 -4.90 -28.44 10.25
N ILE A 291 -4.95 -27.20 10.74
CA ILE A 291 -5.93 -26.78 11.75
C ILE A 291 -7.35 -26.84 11.18
N ALA A 292 -7.56 -26.37 9.95
CA ALA A 292 -8.86 -26.40 9.28
C ALA A 292 -9.38 -27.84 9.14
N GLN A 293 -8.53 -28.79 8.70
CA GLN A 293 -8.83 -30.22 8.66
C GLN A 293 -9.24 -30.78 10.04
N LYS A 294 -8.54 -30.36 11.10
CA LYS A 294 -8.87 -30.78 12.49
C LYS A 294 -10.17 -30.15 12.99
N ILE A 295 -10.50 -28.94 12.58
CA ILE A 295 -11.79 -28.30 12.90
C ILE A 295 -12.93 -29.01 12.18
N SER A 296 -12.72 -29.40 10.92
CA SER A 296 -13.72 -30.08 10.10
C SER A 296 -13.90 -31.56 10.44
N GLN A 297 -13.13 -32.10 11.40
CA GLN A 297 -13.13 -33.51 11.82
C GLN A 297 -12.81 -34.49 10.67
N GLY A 298 -12.13 -34.04 9.61
CA GLY A 298 -11.70 -34.90 8.50
C GLY A 298 -12.83 -35.37 7.56
N HIS A 299 -14.04 -34.81 7.63
CA HIS A 299 -15.11 -35.17 6.70
C HIS A 299 -14.80 -34.72 5.26
N ILE A 300 -14.88 -35.67 4.32
CA ILE A 300 -14.41 -35.59 2.92
C ILE A 300 -15.01 -34.41 2.12
N ASN A 301 -16.20 -33.93 2.48
CA ASN A 301 -16.94 -32.89 1.72
C ASN A 301 -16.89 -31.47 2.33
N ARG A 302 -15.94 -31.17 3.23
CA ARG A 302 -15.84 -29.82 3.84
C ARG A 302 -14.63 -29.04 3.34
N LEU A 303 -14.78 -27.71 3.35
CA LEU A 303 -13.77 -26.73 2.94
C LEU A 303 -12.41 -26.99 3.61
N PHE A 304 -11.33 -26.85 2.85
CA PHE A 304 -9.93 -27.00 3.31
C PHE A 304 -9.55 -28.42 3.80
N ASN A 305 -10.14 -29.47 3.22
CA ASN A 305 -9.81 -30.84 3.62
C ASN A 305 -8.59 -31.45 2.89
N ASP A 306 -7.95 -30.70 2.00
CA ASP A 306 -6.73 -31.12 1.30
C ASP A 306 -5.61 -30.08 1.42
N PHE A 307 -4.38 -30.49 1.08
CA PHE A 307 -3.23 -29.61 0.87
C PHE A 307 -3.08 -29.19 -0.59
N GLY A 308 -4.16 -29.29 -1.37
CA GLY A 308 -4.20 -28.92 -2.78
C GLY A 308 -4.01 -27.42 -2.96
N ARG A 309 -3.42 -27.02 -4.09
CA ARG A 309 -3.11 -25.62 -4.42
C ARG A 309 -4.32 -24.70 -4.20
N GLU A 310 -5.51 -25.16 -4.56
CA GLU A 310 -6.76 -24.41 -4.40
C GLU A 310 -7.10 -24.12 -2.93
N SER A 311 -7.01 -25.11 -2.05
CA SER A 311 -7.23 -24.93 -0.60
C SER A 311 -6.21 -23.96 0.00
N ILE A 312 -4.95 -24.03 -0.45
CA ILE A 312 -3.91 -23.07 -0.06
C ILE A 312 -4.27 -21.67 -0.52
N GLN A 313 -4.65 -21.51 -1.79
CA GLN A 313 -5.00 -20.19 -2.33
C GLN A 313 -6.25 -19.61 -1.67
N LEU A 314 -7.28 -20.42 -1.41
CA LEU A 314 -8.48 -19.98 -0.71
C LEU A 314 -8.18 -19.52 0.72
N ILE A 315 -7.32 -20.22 1.48
CA ILE A 315 -6.99 -19.78 2.85
C ILE A 315 -6.18 -18.49 2.85
N GLY A 316 -5.31 -18.29 1.86
CA GLY A 316 -4.60 -17.03 1.67
C GLY A 316 -5.50 -15.90 1.18
N LEU A 317 -6.51 -16.19 0.36
CA LEU A 317 -7.56 -15.23 0.00
C LEU A 317 -8.34 -14.80 1.24
N LEU A 318 -8.78 -15.73 2.09
CA LEU A 318 -9.45 -15.40 3.36
C LEU A 318 -8.56 -14.57 4.27
N HIS A 319 -7.28 -14.93 4.40
CA HIS A 319 -6.31 -14.15 5.17
C HIS A 319 -6.19 -12.72 4.65
N GLY A 320 -5.99 -12.56 3.34
CA GLY A 320 -5.91 -11.24 2.71
C GLY A 320 -7.17 -10.40 2.94
N LYS A 321 -8.34 -10.96 2.67
CA LYS A 321 -9.63 -10.27 2.84
C LYS A 321 -9.94 -9.97 4.30
N TYR A 322 -9.60 -10.86 5.23
CA TYR A 322 -9.77 -10.64 6.67
C TYR A 322 -8.95 -9.45 7.16
N HIS A 323 -7.73 -9.30 6.67
CA HIS A 323 -6.85 -8.15 6.94
C HIS A 323 -7.09 -6.97 6.01
N LYS A 324 -8.20 -6.97 5.25
CA LYS A 324 -8.60 -5.91 4.32
C LYS A 324 -7.52 -5.56 3.29
N ARG A 325 -6.64 -6.51 2.93
CA ARG A 325 -5.55 -6.30 1.97
C ARG A 325 -6.09 -6.03 0.58
N SER A 326 -5.42 -5.18 -0.18
CA SER A 326 -5.77 -4.95 -1.58
C SER A 326 -5.65 -6.20 -2.44
N ASP A 327 -6.42 -6.23 -3.53
CA ASP A 327 -6.44 -7.34 -4.48
C ASP A 327 -5.05 -7.57 -5.09
N SER A 328 -4.33 -6.48 -5.37
CA SER A 328 -2.94 -6.53 -5.84
C SER A 328 -1.97 -7.15 -4.82
N TYR A 329 -2.17 -6.87 -3.53
CA TYR A 329 -1.39 -7.50 -2.47
C TYR A 329 -1.67 -9.01 -2.42
N ILE A 330 -2.94 -9.41 -2.51
CA ILE A 330 -3.35 -10.82 -2.46
C ILE A 330 -2.80 -11.58 -3.68
N CYS A 331 -2.88 -11.01 -4.88
CA CYS A 331 -2.29 -11.62 -6.08
C CYS A 331 -0.81 -11.90 -5.91
N LEU A 332 -0.05 -10.93 -5.36
CA LEU A 332 1.38 -11.11 -5.14
C LEU A 332 1.66 -12.10 -4.01
N LEU A 333 0.90 -12.07 -2.91
CA LEU A 333 1.02 -13.01 -1.79
C LEU A 333 0.80 -14.47 -2.25
N LEU A 334 -0.17 -14.67 -3.14
CA LEU A 334 -0.55 -15.99 -3.65
C LEU A 334 0.23 -16.40 -4.91
N GLU A 335 1.08 -15.53 -5.43
CA GLU A 335 1.81 -15.70 -6.69
C GLU A 335 0.88 -16.08 -7.87
N ILE A 336 -0.23 -15.34 -8.00
CA ILE A 336 -1.24 -15.54 -9.04
C ILE A 336 -1.47 -14.28 -9.88
N THR A 337 -1.96 -14.50 -11.10
CA THR A 337 -2.45 -13.42 -11.97
C THR A 337 -3.79 -12.87 -11.48
N HIS A 338 -4.15 -11.66 -11.92
CA HIS A 338 -5.46 -11.08 -11.62
C HIS A 338 -6.62 -11.96 -12.11
N LYS A 339 -6.49 -12.56 -13.29
CA LYS A 339 -7.50 -13.48 -13.84
C LYS A 339 -7.71 -14.71 -12.94
N GLN A 340 -6.63 -15.28 -12.42
CA GLN A 340 -6.71 -16.39 -11.47
C GLN A 340 -7.30 -15.96 -10.12
N TYR A 341 -7.02 -14.73 -9.71
CA TYR A 341 -7.62 -14.14 -8.51
C TYR A 341 -9.15 -13.96 -8.66
N GLU A 342 -9.62 -13.50 -9.82
CA GLU A 342 -11.07 -13.40 -10.12
C GLU A 342 -11.74 -14.79 -10.05
N GLN A 343 -11.14 -15.81 -10.67
CA GLN A 343 -11.62 -17.19 -10.60
C GLN A 343 -11.64 -17.72 -9.16
N LEU A 344 -10.64 -17.37 -8.35
CA LEU A 344 -10.57 -17.74 -6.94
C LEU A 344 -11.68 -17.05 -6.12
N CYS A 345 -12.00 -15.80 -6.44
CA CYS A 345 -13.11 -15.07 -5.81
C CYS A 345 -14.46 -15.70 -6.18
N GLU A 346 -14.69 -16.02 -7.45
CA GLU A 346 -15.90 -16.70 -7.91
C GLU A 346 -16.11 -18.03 -7.17
N ASN A 347 -15.04 -18.83 -7.04
CA ASN A 347 -15.05 -20.07 -6.27
C ASN A 347 -15.38 -19.83 -4.78
N ALA A 348 -14.79 -18.80 -4.17
CA ALA A 348 -15.08 -18.45 -2.78
C ALA A 348 -16.53 -17.96 -2.58
N VAL A 349 -17.12 -17.26 -3.56
CA VAL A 349 -18.54 -16.87 -3.57
C VAL A 349 -19.44 -18.10 -3.65
N GLN A 350 -19.15 -19.05 -4.56
CA GLN A 350 -19.89 -20.31 -4.67
C GLN A 350 -19.87 -21.13 -3.37
N ARG A 351 -18.80 -20.98 -2.58
CA ARG A 351 -18.62 -21.62 -1.26
C ARG A 351 -19.18 -20.82 -0.09
N ASN A 352 -19.89 -19.72 -0.34
CA ASN A 352 -20.43 -18.82 0.66
C ASN A 352 -19.36 -18.23 1.61
N LEU A 353 -18.12 -18.09 1.15
CA LEU A 353 -17.01 -17.50 1.91
C LEU A 353 -16.86 -15.99 1.63
N LEU A 354 -17.17 -15.59 0.41
CA LEU A 354 -17.22 -14.19 -0.02
C LEU A 354 -18.62 -13.84 -0.51
N ARG A 355 -18.98 -12.56 -0.37
CA ARG A 355 -20.09 -11.92 -1.05
C ARG A 355 -19.68 -11.55 -2.48
N GLU A 356 -20.65 -11.29 -3.35
CA GLU A 356 -20.39 -10.83 -4.73
C GLU A 356 -19.62 -9.51 -4.80
N ASP A 357 -19.69 -8.68 -3.74
CA ASP A 357 -18.91 -7.45 -3.61
C ASP A 357 -17.41 -7.69 -3.25
N GLY A 358 -17.02 -8.96 -3.03
CA GLY A 358 -15.66 -9.36 -2.68
C GLY A 358 -15.31 -9.29 -1.19
N LEU A 359 -16.27 -8.94 -0.32
CA LEU A 359 -16.10 -8.94 1.13
C LEU A 359 -16.38 -10.32 1.73
N LEU A 360 -15.81 -10.60 2.91
CA LEU A 360 -16.11 -11.83 3.65
C LEU A 360 -17.59 -11.88 4.06
N THR A 361 -18.19 -13.07 3.93
CA THR A 361 -19.45 -13.40 4.59
C THR A 361 -19.21 -13.65 6.08
N ASP A 362 -20.29 -13.78 6.86
CA ASP A 362 -20.20 -14.24 8.25
C ASP A 362 -19.56 -15.63 8.33
N GLU A 363 -19.87 -16.51 7.39
CA GLU A 363 -19.32 -17.86 7.31
C GLU A 363 -17.81 -17.84 6.99
N GLY A 364 -17.39 -17.03 6.02
CA GLY A 364 -15.98 -16.85 5.68
C GLY A 364 -15.18 -16.27 6.85
N THR A 365 -15.75 -15.29 7.55
CA THR A 365 -15.16 -14.68 8.76
C THR A 365 -15.04 -15.70 9.88
N ARG A 366 -16.10 -16.45 10.19
CA ARG A 366 -16.11 -17.50 11.22
C ARG A 366 -15.11 -18.61 10.90
N THR A 367 -15.04 -19.03 9.64
CA THR A 367 -14.11 -20.07 9.18
C THR A 367 -12.68 -19.64 9.44
N TYR A 368 -12.29 -18.45 8.97
CA TYR A 368 -10.94 -17.96 9.16
C TYR A 368 -10.60 -17.71 10.63
N THR A 369 -11.49 -17.06 11.39
CA THR A 369 -11.26 -16.76 12.81
C THR A 369 -11.17 -18.02 13.68
N SER A 370 -11.93 -19.08 13.38
CA SER A 370 -11.85 -20.36 14.09
C SER A 370 -10.48 -21.03 13.91
N ILE A 371 -9.93 -20.99 12.69
CA ILE A 371 -8.59 -21.47 12.39
C ILE A 371 -7.55 -20.68 13.19
N ARG A 372 -7.68 -19.35 13.20
CA ARG A 372 -6.79 -18.46 13.96
C ARG A 372 -6.86 -18.72 15.46
N LYS A 373 -8.05 -18.91 16.03
CA LYS A 373 -8.24 -19.19 17.47
C LYS A 373 -7.51 -20.46 17.89
N LYS A 374 -7.70 -21.57 17.17
CA LYS A 374 -7.00 -22.84 17.44
C LYS A 374 -5.48 -22.72 17.25
N GLU A 375 -5.02 -21.82 16.38
CA GLU A 375 -3.59 -21.56 16.23
C GLU A 375 -2.96 -21.02 17.53
N PHE A 376 -3.66 -20.10 18.20
CA PHE A 376 -3.22 -19.52 19.48
C PHE A 376 -3.29 -20.55 20.61
N GLU A 377 -4.36 -21.36 20.67
CA GLU A 377 -4.48 -22.47 21.63
C GLU A 377 -3.31 -23.46 21.48
N ALA A 378 -3.00 -23.87 20.25
CA ALA A 378 -1.87 -24.76 19.97
C ALA A 378 -0.50 -24.14 20.32
N ARG A 379 -0.33 -22.81 20.20
CA ARG A 379 0.90 -22.12 20.63
C ARG A 379 1.08 -22.14 22.14
N SER A 380 0.02 -21.95 22.92
CA SER A 380 0.08 -22.05 24.38
C SER A 380 0.51 -23.45 24.83
N LEU A 381 -0.07 -24.49 24.23
CA LEU A 381 0.27 -25.89 24.53
C LEU A 381 1.73 -26.24 24.22
N VAL A 382 2.31 -25.71 23.13
CA VAL A 382 3.72 -25.96 22.80
C VAL A 382 4.66 -25.23 23.76
N ILE A 383 4.32 -24.02 24.20
CA ILE A 383 5.12 -23.28 25.20
C ILE A 383 5.03 -23.97 26.56
N ASP A 384 3.83 -24.42 26.96
CA ASP A 384 3.60 -25.13 28.22
C ASP A 384 4.20 -26.55 28.22
N MET A 385 4.33 -27.20 27.05
CA MET A 385 5.04 -28.48 26.91
C MET A 385 6.56 -28.33 26.85
N ILE A 386 7.10 -27.14 26.56
CA ILE A 386 8.51 -26.82 26.80
C ILE A 386 8.66 -26.43 28.28
N ILE A 387 8.30 -27.36 29.17
CA ILE A 387 8.98 -27.43 30.46
C ILE A 387 10.39 -27.85 30.09
N LYS A 388 11.30 -26.87 30.12
CA LYS A 388 12.73 -27.03 29.87
C LYS A 388 13.26 -28.03 30.91
N LYS A 389 13.15 -29.32 30.62
CA LYS A 389 13.81 -30.37 31.37
C LYS A 389 15.30 -30.18 31.09
N GLU A 390 16.01 -29.54 32.02
CA GLU A 390 17.47 -29.40 32.03
C GLU A 390 18.17 -30.76 32.25
N TYR A 391 17.76 -31.79 31.53
CA TYR A 391 18.58 -32.99 31.42
C TYR A 391 19.54 -32.73 30.26
N VAL A 392 20.77 -32.37 30.60
CA VAL A 392 21.90 -32.46 29.68
C VAL A 392 22.01 -33.95 29.31
N TYR A 393 21.55 -34.29 28.11
CA TYR A 393 21.74 -35.63 27.57
C TYR A 393 23.24 -35.81 27.30
N ILE A 394 23.92 -36.56 28.16
CA ILE A 394 25.29 -37.00 27.92
C ILE A 394 25.20 -38.39 27.29
N PRO A 395 25.60 -38.56 26.02
CA PRO A 395 25.56 -39.86 25.35
C PRO A 395 26.44 -40.87 26.09
N TYR A 396 25.97 -42.11 26.22
CA TYR A 396 26.74 -43.20 26.85
C TYR A 396 28.04 -43.52 26.10
N LYS A 397 28.06 -43.19 24.79
CA LYS A 397 29.24 -43.23 23.91
C LYS A 397 29.30 -41.93 23.13
N PHE A 398 30.43 -41.24 23.23
CA PHE A 398 30.76 -40.10 22.37
C PHE A 398 32.11 -40.38 21.72
N LEU A 399 32.16 -40.34 20.38
CA LEU A 399 33.38 -40.63 19.60
C LEU A 399 34.01 -41.99 19.90
N GLY A 400 33.20 -43.02 20.16
CA GLY A 400 33.68 -44.40 20.34
C GLY A 400 34.20 -44.73 21.74
N ILE A 401 34.20 -43.78 22.68
CA ILE A 401 34.60 -44.00 24.08
C ILE A 401 33.33 -44.16 24.92
N SER A 402 33.20 -45.31 25.60
CA SER A 402 32.13 -45.55 26.57
C SER A 402 32.48 -44.91 27.91
N ARG A 403 31.47 -44.46 28.66
CA ARG A 403 31.60 -44.29 30.12
C ARG A 403 31.46 -45.65 30.78
N ASP A 404 32.50 -46.11 31.46
CA ASP A 404 32.42 -47.21 32.43
C ASP A 404 31.62 -46.79 33.67
#